data_AF-A0A3Q2PH88-F1
#
_entry.id   AF-A0A3Q2PH88-F1
#
_cell.length_a   1.000
_cell.length_b   1.000
_cell.length_c   1.000
_cell.angle_alpha   90.00
_cell.angle_beta   90.00
_cell.angle_gamma   90.00
#
_symmetry.space_group_name_H-M   'P 1'
#
loop_
_entity.id
_entity.type
_entity.pdbx_description
1 polymer ?
#
loop_
_entity_poly.entity_id
_entity_poly.type
_entity_poly.pdbx_seq_one_letter_code
_entity_poly.pdbx_strand_id
1 'polypeptide(L)'
;MGEKQIYMKRRPGYRCMLAQDYSRISSSEPCLCTAYDFECDYGWERQADGKCSPAFWFNPNGVAKSCSSSQSFLNSTGYRKVLSNNCKERGRNMYSPKRVACHPRAPQGLHLSTSHGELSATIGSNVTFMIHLDNGESPSTSIQLDFGDGIKITYSNLSRTENGIRHIYRATGIYRVMATAENSLGSDSSTLFLHITSTWISNIITHSFSSACSM
;
A
#
# COMPACT_ATOMS: atom_id res chain seq x y z
N MET A 1 -29.58 11.00 8.18
CA MET A 1 -29.13 10.23 7.02
C MET A 1 -29.56 10.86 5.69
N GLY A 2 -29.62 12.19 5.60
CA GLY A 2 -29.80 12.87 4.31
C GLY A 2 -31.07 12.57 3.52
N GLU A 3 -32.11 12.01 4.14
CA GLU A 3 -33.38 11.73 3.46
C GLU A 3 -34.56 11.98 4.42
N LYS A 4 -35.67 12.42 3.84
CA LYS A 4 -36.94 12.59 4.51
C LYS A 4 -37.83 11.40 4.13
N GLN A 5 -38.19 10.59 5.11
CA GLN A 5 -39.06 9.44 4.92
C GLN A 5 -40.43 9.69 5.53
N ILE A 6 -41.48 9.34 4.78
CA ILE A 6 -42.87 9.39 5.24
C ILE A 6 -43.33 7.96 5.50
N TYR A 7 -43.82 7.71 6.71
CA TYR A 7 -44.28 6.39 7.14
C TYR A 7 -45.81 6.34 7.21
N MET A 8 -46.37 5.23 6.75
CA MET A 8 -47.80 4.97 6.93
C MET A 8 -48.06 4.42 8.34
N LYS A 9 -49.04 5.00 9.03
CA LYS A 9 -49.51 4.52 10.34
C LYS A 9 -50.95 4.06 10.24
N ARG A 10 -51.30 3.00 10.98
CA ARG A 10 -52.68 2.55 11.08
C ARG A 10 -53.52 3.63 11.76
N ARG A 11 -54.72 3.88 11.23
CA ARG A 11 -55.65 4.83 11.83
C ARG A 11 -56.10 4.34 13.22
N PRO A 12 -56.16 5.21 14.23
CA PRO A 12 -56.74 4.87 15.53
C PRO A 12 -58.18 4.37 15.37
N GLY A 13 -58.58 3.35 16.14
CA GLY A 13 -59.95 2.80 16.13
C GLY A 13 -60.22 1.67 15.12
N TYR A 14 -59.34 1.41 14.15
CA TYR A 14 -59.52 0.34 13.15
C TYR A 14 -58.75 -0.93 13.52
N ARG A 15 -59.44 -2.09 13.48
CA ARG A 15 -58.86 -3.43 13.74
C ARG A 15 -58.68 -4.21 12.44
N CYS A 16 -57.61 -3.93 11.72
CA CYS A 16 -57.20 -4.67 10.53
C CYS A 16 -55.77 -5.22 10.67
N MET A 17 -55.47 -6.29 9.94
CA MET A 17 -54.14 -6.90 9.84
C MET A 17 -53.37 -6.27 8.67
N LEU A 18 -52.05 -6.11 8.82
CA LEU A 18 -51.17 -5.67 7.74
C LEU A 18 -50.84 -6.88 6.85
N ALA A 19 -50.82 -6.67 5.53
CA ALA A 19 -50.38 -7.69 4.57
C ALA A 19 -48.90 -8.02 4.75
N GLN A 20 -48.49 -9.22 4.31
CA GLN A 20 -47.12 -9.72 4.50
C GLN A 20 -46.07 -8.86 3.77
N ASP A 21 -46.43 -8.28 2.62
CA ASP A 21 -45.56 -7.42 1.80
C ASP A 21 -45.83 -5.92 2.01
N TYR A 22 -46.32 -5.53 3.19
CA TYR A 22 -46.66 -4.14 3.49
C TYR A 22 -45.40 -3.27 3.64
N SER A 23 -45.17 -2.36 2.68
CA SER A 23 -44.13 -1.33 2.81
C SER A 23 -44.55 -0.28 3.83
N ARG A 24 -43.74 -0.11 4.89
CA ARG A 24 -43.98 0.93 5.90
C ARG A 24 -43.64 2.33 5.40
N ILE A 25 -42.76 2.43 4.40
CA ILE A 25 -42.29 3.68 3.80
C ILE A 25 -43.23 4.03 2.64
N SER A 26 -43.95 5.14 2.80
CA SER A 26 -44.84 5.70 1.79
C SER A 26 -44.08 6.47 0.71
N SER A 27 -43.06 7.24 1.12
CA SER A 27 -42.17 7.97 0.22
C SER A 27 -40.84 8.24 0.92
N SER A 28 -39.77 8.34 0.13
CA SER A 28 -38.45 8.79 0.57
C SER A 28 -37.92 9.83 -0.40
N GLU A 29 -37.47 10.96 0.12
CA GLU A 29 -36.92 12.06 -0.68
C GLU A 29 -35.55 12.48 -0.13
N PRO A 30 -34.50 12.52 -0.97
CA PRO A 30 -33.17 12.93 -0.52
C PRO A 30 -33.13 14.43 -0.21
N CYS A 31 -32.55 14.78 0.94
CA CYS A 31 -32.27 16.14 1.35
C CYS A 31 -30.96 16.65 0.74
N LEU A 32 -30.74 17.97 0.74
CA LEU A 32 -29.43 18.53 0.38
C LEU A 32 -28.40 18.20 1.47
N CYS A 33 -27.18 17.85 1.06
CA CYS A 33 -26.10 17.58 2.01
C CYS A 33 -25.71 18.84 2.79
N THR A 34 -25.51 18.68 4.09
CA THR A 34 -25.02 19.68 5.03
C THR A 34 -23.70 19.21 5.66
N ALA A 35 -23.04 20.06 6.46
CA ALA A 35 -21.82 19.67 7.17
C ALA A 35 -22.01 18.46 8.11
N TYR A 36 -23.24 18.21 8.59
CA TYR A 36 -23.57 17.10 9.47
C TYR A 36 -23.71 15.76 8.75
N ASP A 37 -23.77 15.77 7.42
CA ASP A 37 -23.82 14.56 6.60
C ASP A 37 -22.42 14.00 6.30
N PHE A 38 -21.37 14.66 6.81
CA PHE A 38 -19.96 14.28 6.67
C PHE A 38 -19.30 14.03 8.03
N GLU A 39 -18.40 13.07 8.04
CA GLU A 39 -17.51 12.74 9.15
C GLU A 39 -16.05 12.93 8.75
N CYS A 40 -15.13 12.92 9.72
CA CYS A 40 -13.71 13.04 9.41
C CYS A 40 -13.22 11.78 8.69
N ASP A 41 -12.39 11.98 7.68
CA ASP A 41 -11.78 10.91 6.90
C ASP A 41 -10.61 10.26 7.67
N TYR A 42 -10.05 9.18 7.13
CA TYR A 42 -8.92 8.49 7.72
C TYR A 42 -7.74 9.44 7.99
N GLY A 43 -7.24 9.41 9.23
CA GLY A 43 -6.13 10.26 9.67
C GLY A 43 -6.52 11.72 9.95
N TRP A 44 -7.81 12.06 9.93
CA TRP A 44 -8.31 13.36 10.34
C TRP A 44 -9.16 13.23 11.61
N GLU A 45 -8.99 14.17 12.53
CA GLU A 45 -9.67 14.22 13.82
C GLU A 45 -10.50 15.49 13.95
N ARG A 46 -11.64 15.39 14.66
CA ARG A 46 -12.55 16.52 14.87
C ARG A 46 -12.03 17.40 16.00
N GLN A 47 -11.78 18.66 15.69
CA GLN A 47 -11.31 19.67 16.63
C GLN A 47 -12.47 20.31 17.40
N ALA A 48 -12.13 21.10 18.42
CA ALA A 48 -13.10 21.81 19.27
C ALA A 48 -14.00 22.79 18.49
N ASP A 49 -13.53 23.30 17.35
CA ASP A 49 -14.31 24.16 16.44
C ASP A 49 -15.27 23.36 15.53
N GLY A 50 -15.30 22.03 15.68
CA GLY A 50 -16.13 21.12 14.90
C GLY A 50 -15.57 20.76 13.53
N LYS A 51 -14.41 21.29 13.13
CA LYS A 51 -13.76 20.98 11.84
C LYS A 51 -12.83 19.77 11.96
N CYS A 52 -12.62 19.10 10.84
CA CYS A 52 -11.64 18.04 10.73
C CYS A 52 -10.25 18.62 10.42
N SER A 53 -9.23 18.21 11.18
CA SER A 53 -7.81 18.53 10.95
C SER A 53 -6.99 17.23 10.92
N PRO A 54 -5.83 17.17 10.25
CA PRO A 54 -5.00 15.98 10.27
C PRO A 54 -4.55 15.64 11.70
N ALA A 55 -4.60 14.36 12.05
CA ALA A 55 -4.05 13.84 13.29
C ALA A 55 -2.53 13.98 13.29
N PHE A 56 -1.90 14.01 14.47
CA PHE A 56 -0.46 14.24 14.60
C PHE A 56 0.41 13.19 13.88
N TRP A 57 -0.09 11.96 13.72
CA TRP A 57 0.61 10.85 13.07
C TRP A 57 0.33 10.75 11.56
N PHE A 58 -0.63 11.52 11.06
CA PHE A 58 -1.10 11.41 9.68
C PHE A 58 -0.52 12.53 8.81
N ASN A 59 0.18 12.14 7.75
CA ASN A 59 0.68 13.09 6.75
C ASN A 59 -0.26 13.10 5.52
N PRO A 60 -1.05 14.17 5.30
CA PRO A 60 -1.95 14.25 4.14
C PRO A 60 -1.22 14.27 2.79
N ASN A 61 0.07 14.62 2.77
CA ASN A 61 0.90 14.62 1.56
C ASN A 61 1.58 13.27 1.28
N GLY A 62 1.54 12.35 2.26
CA GLY A 62 2.12 11.00 2.17
C GLY A 62 1.25 10.00 1.42
N VAL A 63 -0.05 10.29 1.25
CA VAL A 63 -1.00 9.41 0.53
C VAL A 63 -0.92 9.63 -0.99
N ALA A 64 0.29 9.79 -1.53
CA ALA A 64 0.48 9.65 -2.97
C ALA A 64 0.67 8.16 -3.26
N LYS A 65 -0.45 7.47 -3.55
CA LYS A 65 -0.37 6.13 -4.13
C LYS A 65 0.52 6.17 -5.37
N SER A 66 1.25 5.08 -5.63
CA SER A 66 1.91 4.83 -6.91
C SER A 66 0.93 5.18 -8.04
N CYS A 67 1.28 6.20 -8.80
CA CYS A 67 0.35 6.79 -9.75
C CYS A 67 1.04 7.02 -11.09
N SER A 68 0.44 6.46 -12.13
CA SER A 68 0.83 6.72 -13.51
C SER A 68 0.53 8.18 -13.89
N SER A 69 1.42 8.77 -14.69
CA SER A 69 1.42 10.18 -15.10
C SER A 69 0.14 10.69 -15.79
N SER A 70 -0.80 9.81 -16.15
CA SER A 70 -2.09 10.13 -16.79
C SER A 70 -3.31 9.97 -15.89
N GLN A 71 -3.14 9.53 -14.64
CA GLN A 71 -4.24 9.29 -13.73
C GLN A 71 -4.48 10.52 -12.82
N SER A 72 -5.74 10.68 -12.42
CA SER A 72 -6.13 11.63 -11.37
C SER A 72 -6.67 10.83 -10.20
N PHE A 73 -6.29 11.20 -8.99
CA PHE A 73 -6.82 10.58 -7.78
C PHE A 73 -7.71 11.56 -7.04
N LEU A 74 -8.64 11.01 -6.26
CA LEU A 74 -9.48 11.77 -5.36
C LEU A 74 -8.70 11.97 -4.07
N ASN A 75 -8.19 13.18 -3.86
CA ASN A 75 -7.58 13.55 -2.60
C ASN A 75 -8.65 13.98 -1.60
N SER A 76 -8.54 13.49 -0.38
CA SER A 76 -9.47 13.83 0.70
C SER A 76 -9.31 15.29 1.09
N THR A 77 -10.43 15.96 1.40
CA THR A 77 -10.43 17.29 2.02
C THR A 77 -10.40 17.22 3.56
N GLY A 78 -10.27 16.00 4.10
CA GLY A 78 -10.38 15.68 5.52
C GLY A 78 -11.77 15.22 5.96
N TYR A 79 -12.72 15.17 5.02
CA TYR A 79 -14.10 14.79 5.24
C TYR A 79 -14.48 13.64 4.32
N ARG A 80 -15.38 12.77 4.79
CA ARG A 80 -16.04 11.74 3.99
C ARG A 80 -17.52 11.70 4.31
N LYS A 81 -18.33 11.33 3.33
CA LYS A 81 -19.78 11.20 3.51
C LYS A 81 -20.07 10.05 4.48
N VAL A 82 -20.97 10.27 5.44
CA VAL A 82 -21.39 9.23 6.38
C VAL A 82 -21.96 8.04 5.61
N LEU A 83 -21.54 6.82 5.95
CA LEU A 83 -21.99 5.60 5.30
C LEU A 83 -23.53 5.50 5.32
N SER A 84 -24.12 5.07 4.21
CA SER A 84 -25.57 4.98 4.01
C SER A 84 -26.34 6.31 4.10
N ASN A 85 -25.66 7.46 4.06
CA ASN A 85 -26.32 8.75 3.97
C ASN A 85 -26.73 9.07 2.52
N ASN A 86 -28.04 9.28 2.30
CA ASN A 86 -28.63 9.46 0.98
C ASN A 86 -28.77 10.95 0.57
N CYS A 87 -28.10 11.87 1.27
CA CYS A 87 -28.16 13.29 0.89
C CYS A 87 -27.64 13.51 -0.54
N LYS A 88 -28.22 14.50 -1.24
CA LYS A 88 -27.82 14.92 -2.57
C LYS A 88 -26.90 16.13 -2.48
N GLU A 89 -25.68 15.99 -3.00
CA GLU A 89 -24.73 17.10 -3.08
C GLU A 89 -25.18 18.12 -4.14
N ARG A 90 -25.06 19.42 -3.82
CA ARG A 90 -25.34 20.52 -4.75
C ARG A 90 -24.40 21.69 -4.43
N GLY A 91 -23.74 22.27 -5.44
CA GLY A 91 -22.91 23.47 -5.30
C GLY A 91 -21.40 23.20 -5.17
N ARG A 92 -20.69 24.04 -4.42
CA ARG A 92 -19.24 23.88 -4.17
C ARG A 92 -19.07 22.69 -3.23
N ASN A 93 -18.68 21.55 -3.79
CA ASN A 93 -18.32 20.30 -3.13
C ASN A 93 -17.13 20.49 -2.15
N MET A 94 -17.37 21.22 -1.06
CA MET A 94 -16.33 21.63 -0.09
C MET A 94 -15.82 20.44 0.72
N TYR A 95 -16.73 19.52 1.08
CA TYR A 95 -16.44 18.32 1.87
C TYR A 95 -16.15 17.11 0.98
N SER A 96 -16.55 17.13 -0.28
CA SER A 96 -16.30 16.02 -1.19
C SER A 96 -14.83 15.97 -1.62
N PRO A 97 -14.30 14.78 -1.93
CA PRO A 97 -12.92 14.65 -2.39
C PRO A 97 -12.64 15.46 -3.66
N LYS A 98 -11.45 16.05 -3.75
CA LYS A 98 -11.03 16.84 -4.90
C LYS A 98 -10.16 16.02 -5.84
N ARG A 99 -10.43 16.11 -7.13
CA ARG A 99 -9.57 15.50 -8.15
C ARG A 99 -8.25 16.26 -8.21
N VAL A 100 -7.15 15.56 -7.98
CA VAL A 100 -5.79 16.07 -8.08
C VAL A 100 -5.07 15.28 -9.16
N ALA A 101 -4.36 16.00 -10.03
CA ALA A 101 -3.51 15.38 -11.04
C ALA A 101 -2.31 14.72 -10.38
N CYS A 102 -1.94 13.52 -10.86
CA CYS A 102 -0.71 12.87 -10.41
C CYS A 102 0.50 13.64 -10.91
N HIS A 103 1.40 13.95 -9.98
CA HIS A 103 2.70 14.52 -10.29
C HIS A 103 3.74 13.41 -10.09
N PRO A 104 4.60 13.15 -11.09
CA PRO A 104 5.67 12.17 -10.92
C PRO A 104 6.58 12.62 -9.76
N ARG A 105 7.07 11.65 -8.98
CA ARG A 105 8.00 11.87 -7.86
C ARG A 105 9.28 11.08 -8.12
N ALA A 106 10.39 11.55 -7.57
CA ALA A 106 11.63 10.76 -7.56
C ALA A 106 11.42 9.45 -6.76
N PRO A 107 12.11 8.35 -7.10
CA PRO A 107 12.07 7.12 -6.32
C PRO A 107 12.52 7.41 -4.90
N GLN A 108 11.81 6.90 -3.90
CA GLN A 108 12.17 7.02 -2.48
C GLN A 108 11.70 5.80 -1.70
N GLY A 109 12.51 5.37 -0.72
CA GLY A 109 12.19 4.23 0.11
C GLY A 109 12.42 2.91 -0.63
N LEU A 110 13.47 2.83 -1.44
CA LEU A 110 13.86 1.58 -2.07
C LEU A 110 14.37 0.62 -0.98
N HIS A 111 13.81 -0.58 -0.96
CA HIS A 111 14.17 -1.63 -0.03
C HIS A 111 14.50 -2.91 -0.79
N LEU A 112 15.67 -3.47 -0.50
CA LEU A 112 16.17 -4.72 -1.07
C LEU A 112 16.26 -5.79 0.02
N SER A 113 15.64 -6.93 -0.20
CA SER A 113 15.70 -8.09 0.70
C SER A 113 15.77 -9.40 -0.06
N THR A 114 16.02 -10.51 0.64
CA THR A 114 15.81 -11.86 0.09
C THR A 114 14.39 -12.33 0.39
N SER A 115 13.88 -13.33 -0.34
CA SER A 115 12.52 -13.87 -0.17
C SER A 115 12.23 -14.38 1.25
N HIS A 116 13.26 -14.84 1.97
CA HIS A 116 13.15 -15.37 3.33
C HIS A 116 13.85 -14.49 4.38
N GLY A 117 14.36 -13.31 3.99
CA GLY A 117 15.12 -12.43 4.89
C GLY A 117 16.51 -12.97 5.29
N GLU A 118 16.93 -14.10 4.74
CA GLU A 118 18.25 -14.69 4.99
C GLU A 118 19.36 -13.86 4.34
N LEU A 119 20.44 -13.63 5.09
CA LEU A 119 21.66 -12.95 4.65
C LEU A 119 22.81 -13.91 4.37
N SER A 120 22.53 -15.22 4.34
CA SER A 120 23.50 -16.27 4.06
C SER A 120 22.88 -17.32 3.16
N ALA A 121 23.64 -17.80 2.18
CA ALA A 121 23.20 -18.88 1.29
C ALA A 121 24.38 -19.80 0.94
N THR A 122 24.08 -21.01 0.46
CA THR A 122 25.12 -21.94 0.02
C THR A 122 25.49 -21.69 -1.43
N ILE A 123 26.76 -21.90 -1.79
CA ILE A 123 27.18 -21.91 -3.19
C ILE A 123 26.29 -22.82 -4.04
N GLY A 124 25.89 -22.36 -5.23
CA GLY A 124 24.99 -23.10 -6.13
C GLY A 124 23.50 -23.06 -5.77
N SER A 125 23.09 -22.44 -4.66
CA SER A 125 21.67 -22.24 -4.34
C SER A 125 21.05 -21.09 -5.13
N ASN A 126 19.73 -21.15 -5.33
CA ASN A 126 18.97 -20.11 -6.03
C ASN A 126 18.46 -19.07 -5.03
N VAL A 127 19.14 -17.93 -4.96
CA VAL A 127 18.78 -16.81 -4.08
C VAL A 127 17.78 -15.93 -4.82
N THR A 128 16.64 -15.67 -4.19
CA THR A 128 15.60 -14.78 -4.74
C THR A 128 15.63 -13.44 -4.02
N PHE A 129 15.84 -12.36 -4.77
CA PHE A 129 15.86 -10.99 -4.30
C PHE A 129 14.52 -10.31 -4.55
N MET A 130 13.99 -9.67 -3.51
CA MET A 130 12.76 -8.89 -3.52
C MET A 130 13.10 -7.41 -3.45
N ILE A 131 12.45 -6.61 -4.30
CA ILE A 131 12.62 -5.16 -4.35
C ILE A 131 11.26 -4.54 -4.05
N HIS A 132 11.23 -3.64 -3.08
CA HIS A 132 10.08 -2.82 -2.75
C HIS A 132 10.44 -1.35 -2.86
N LEU A 133 9.51 -0.53 -3.37
CA LEU A 133 9.69 0.91 -3.50
C LEU A 133 8.46 1.60 -2.91
N ASP A 134 8.67 2.44 -1.89
CA ASP A 134 7.58 3.11 -1.20
C ASP A 134 6.93 4.21 -2.06
N ASN A 135 7.76 4.99 -2.77
CA ASN A 135 7.32 6.16 -3.54
C ASN A 135 8.07 6.32 -4.86
N GLY A 136 7.44 7.00 -5.82
CA GLY A 136 8.06 7.35 -7.10
C GLY A 136 7.99 6.26 -8.16
N GLU A 137 7.19 5.21 -7.93
CA GLU A 137 6.90 4.20 -8.94
C GLU A 137 6.16 4.84 -10.12
N SER A 138 6.74 4.70 -11.31
CA SER A 138 6.17 5.16 -12.57
C SER A 138 6.55 4.19 -13.69
N PRO A 139 5.81 4.16 -14.81
CA PRO A 139 6.18 3.35 -15.97
C PRO A 139 7.52 3.74 -16.61
N SER A 140 8.08 4.89 -16.22
CA SER A 140 9.40 5.38 -16.66
C SER A 140 10.50 5.14 -15.63
N THR A 141 10.22 4.41 -14.54
CA THR A 141 11.20 4.10 -13.50
C THR A 141 11.95 2.82 -13.86
N SER A 142 13.25 2.92 -14.03
CA SER A 142 14.13 1.77 -14.25
C SER A 142 14.66 1.24 -12.91
N ILE A 143 14.87 -0.07 -12.85
CA ILE A 143 15.46 -0.75 -11.69
C ILE A 143 16.68 -1.53 -12.16
N GLN A 144 17.83 -1.24 -11.57
CA GLN A 144 19.05 -2.00 -11.77
C GLN A 144 19.36 -2.80 -10.51
N LEU A 145 19.66 -4.08 -10.65
CA LEU A 145 20.16 -4.95 -9.59
C LEU A 145 21.57 -5.41 -9.95
N ASP A 146 22.54 -5.04 -9.13
CA ASP A 146 23.93 -5.48 -9.18
C ASP A 146 24.15 -6.55 -8.11
N PHE A 147 24.50 -7.77 -8.51
CA PHE A 147 24.68 -8.90 -7.57
C PHE A 147 26.02 -8.89 -6.85
N GLY A 148 26.94 -7.98 -7.22
CA GLY A 148 28.27 -7.87 -6.61
C GLY A 148 29.29 -8.88 -7.13
N ASP A 149 28.94 -9.72 -8.11
CA ASP A 149 29.80 -10.71 -8.76
C ASP A 149 30.14 -10.35 -10.22
N GLY A 150 29.83 -9.11 -10.62
CA GLY A 150 30.00 -8.61 -11.98
C GLY A 150 28.75 -8.74 -12.86
N ILE A 151 27.71 -9.46 -12.41
CA ILE A 151 26.44 -9.56 -13.12
C ILE A 151 25.51 -8.43 -12.66
N LYS A 152 24.93 -7.72 -13.63
CA LYS A 152 23.94 -6.68 -13.41
C LYS A 152 22.75 -6.89 -14.32
N ILE A 153 21.55 -6.68 -13.80
CA ILE A 153 20.29 -6.79 -14.56
C ILE A 153 19.52 -5.48 -14.41
N THR A 154 18.97 -4.99 -15.52
CA THR A 154 18.14 -3.78 -15.53
C THR A 154 16.75 -4.10 -16.06
N TYR A 155 15.72 -3.69 -15.33
CA TYR A 155 14.32 -3.78 -15.69
C TYR A 155 13.75 -2.36 -15.91
N SER A 156 12.84 -2.22 -16.86
CA SER A 156 12.18 -0.94 -17.17
C SER A 156 10.92 -0.66 -16.35
N ASN A 157 10.47 -1.61 -15.52
CA ASN A 157 9.27 -1.47 -14.67
C ASN A 157 9.33 -2.43 -13.47
N LEU A 158 8.78 -2.00 -12.33
CA LEU A 158 8.69 -2.73 -11.05
C LEU A 158 7.78 -3.97 -11.13
N SER A 159 6.74 -3.97 -11.95
CA SER A 159 5.85 -5.14 -12.06
C SER A 159 6.59 -6.42 -12.50
N ARG A 160 7.76 -6.28 -13.16
CA ARG A 160 8.58 -7.43 -13.59
C ARG A 160 9.37 -8.05 -12.43
N THR A 161 9.49 -7.36 -11.30
CA THR A 161 10.23 -7.82 -10.12
C THR A 161 9.32 -8.37 -9.02
N GLU A 162 7.99 -8.40 -9.21
CA GLU A 162 7.02 -8.89 -8.21
C GLU A 162 7.28 -10.33 -7.77
N ASN A 163 7.72 -11.20 -8.69
CA ASN A 163 8.04 -12.60 -8.39
C ASN A 163 9.46 -12.80 -7.82
N GLY A 164 10.18 -11.70 -7.60
CA GLY A 164 11.58 -11.69 -7.21
C GLY A 164 12.55 -12.02 -8.35
N ILE A 165 13.80 -11.59 -8.18
CA ILE A 165 14.88 -11.80 -9.14
C ILE A 165 15.79 -12.91 -8.62
N ARG A 166 15.96 -13.96 -9.41
CA ARG A 166 16.70 -15.18 -9.05
C ARG A 166 18.15 -15.11 -9.50
N HIS A 167 19.07 -15.54 -8.64
CA HIS A 167 20.50 -15.58 -8.94
C HIS A 167 21.21 -16.75 -8.25
N ILE A 168 22.29 -17.23 -8.87
CA ILE A 168 23.11 -18.35 -8.36
C ILE A 168 24.58 -17.92 -8.30
N TYR A 169 25.14 -17.90 -7.10
CA TYR A 169 26.55 -17.56 -6.87
C TYR A 169 27.46 -18.76 -7.14
N ARG A 170 28.56 -18.50 -7.87
CA ARG A 170 29.55 -19.51 -8.30
C ARG A 170 30.81 -19.56 -7.44
N ALA A 171 30.99 -18.62 -6.52
CA ALA A 171 32.11 -18.59 -5.59
C ALA A 171 31.60 -18.26 -4.19
N THR A 172 32.36 -18.68 -3.18
CA THR A 172 32.11 -18.30 -1.78
C THR A 172 32.68 -16.93 -1.49
N GLY A 173 32.03 -16.18 -0.61
CA GLY A 173 32.46 -14.83 -0.27
C GLY A 173 31.30 -13.97 0.22
N ILE A 174 31.62 -12.73 0.55
CA ILE A 174 30.62 -11.72 0.91
C ILE A 174 30.37 -10.84 -0.31
N TYR A 175 29.13 -10.80 -0.77
CA TYR A 175 28.71 -10.05 -1.94
C TYR A 175 27.92 -8.81 -1.49
N ARG A 176 28.27 -7.65 -2.06
CA ARG A 176 27.52 -6.41 -1.89
C ARG A 176 26.50 -6.30 -3.02
N VAL A 177 25.25 -6.69 -2.73
CA VAL A 177 24.13 -6.60 -3.65
C VAL A 177 23.55 -5.20 -3.57
N MET A 178 23.35 -4.54 -4.72
CA MET A 178 22.86 -3.17 -4.79
C MET A 178 21.70 -3.06 -5.76
N ALA A 179 20.57 -2.59 -5.26
CA ALA A 179 19.44 -2.18 -6.08
C ALA A 179 19.47 -0.66 -6.28
N THR A 180 19.20 -0.19 -7.49
CA THR A 180 19.07 1.23 -7.83
C THR A 180 17.79 1.43 -8.61
N ALA A 181 16.93 2.33 -8.15
CA ALA A 181 15.75 2.78 -8.87
C ALA A 181 15.99 4.19 -9.39
N GLU A 182 15.71 4.44 -10.66
CA GLU A 182 16.01 5.71 -11.32
C GLU A 182 14.86 6.16 -12.21
N ASN A 183 14.55 7.46 -12.18
CA ASN A 183 13.66 8.10 -13.14
C ASN A 183 14.15 9.52 -13.47
N SER A 184 13.40 10.25 -14.31
CA SER A 184 13.78 11.61 -14.75
C SER A 184 13.88 12.65 -13.63
N LEU A 185 13.40 12.35 -12.42
CA LEU A 185 13.37 13.26 -11.28
C LEU A 185 14.44 12.93 -10.23
N GLY A 186 15.05 11.74 -10.28
CA GLY A 186 16.10 11.35 -9.34
C GLY A 186 16.28 9.83 -9.26
N SER A 187 17.05 9.41 -8.27
CA SER A 187 17.32 8.00 -8.00
C SER A 187 17.36 7.70 -6.52
N ASP A 188 17.10 6.45 -6.18
CA ASP A 188 17.27 5.88 -4.85
C ASP A 188 18.00 4.54 -4.94
N SER A 189 18.72 4.16 -3.89
CA SER A 189 19.51 2.93 -3.88
C SER A 189 19.48 2.23 -2.53
N SER A 190 19.41 0.90 -2.56
CA SER A 190 19.45 0.05 -1.38
C SER A 190 20.54 -0.98 -1.53
N THR A 191 21.23 -1.30 -0.43
CA THR A 191 22.31 -2.29 -0.42
C THR A 191 22.05 -3.39 0.60
N LEU A 192 22.48 -4.60 0.26
CA LEU A 192 22.39 -5.79 1.09
C LEU A 192 23.74 -6.53 1.01
N PHE A 193 24.24 -7.03 2.14
CA PHE A 193 25.41 -7.90 2.17
C PHE A 193 24.97 -9.34 2.32
N LEU A 194 25.35 -10.19 1.36
CA LEU A 194 25.00 -11.61 1.33
C LEU A 194 26.26 -12.45 1.48
N HIS A 195 26.25 -13.38 2.43
CA HIS A 195 27.35 -14.30 2.67
C HIS A 195 27.12 -15.65 1.99
N ILE A 196 27.98 -16.01 1.04
CA ILE A 196 27.92 -17.30 0.34
C ILE A 196 28.94 -18.25 0.93
N THR A 197 28.45 -19.35 1.51
CA THR A 197 29.26 -20.37 2.19
C THR A 197 29.33 -21.68 1.41
N SER A 198 30.38 -22.45 1.66
CA SER A 198 30.50 -23.82 1.16
C SER A 198 29.90 -24.81 2.15
N THR A 199 29.10 -25.75 1.65
CA THR A 199 28.52 -26.87 2.43
C THR A 199 29.56 -27.90 2.87
N TRP A 200 30.77 -27.86 2.31
CA TRP A 200 31.85 -28.77 2.71
C TRP A 200 32.39 -28.46 4.11
N ILE A 201 32.28 -27.22 4.59
CA ILE A 201 32.83 -26.81 5.88
C ILE A 201 31.83 -27.06 7.03
N SER A 202 30.52 -26.96 6.79
CA SER A 202 29.51 -27.22 7.82
C SER A 202 29.44 -28.71 8.23
N ASN A 203 29.67 -29.62 7.29
CA ASN A 203 29.69 -31.07 7.57
C ASN A 203 30.98 -31.57 8.25
N ILE A 204 32.09 -30.86 8.12
CA ILE A 204 33.35 -31.23 8.79
C ILE A 204 33.28 -30.92 10.29
N ILE A 205 32.60 -29.85 10.70
CA ILE A 205 32.45 -29.49 12.12
C ILE A 205 31.50 -30.46 12.84
N THR A 206 30.45 -30.95 12.17
CA THR A 206 29.54 -31.95 12.77
C THR A 206 30.17 -33.35 12.85
N HIS A 207 31.00 -33.74 11.88
CA HIS A 207 31.70 -35.02 11.93
C HIS A 207 32.92 -35.04 12.86
N SER A 208 33.62 -33.92 13.05
CA SER A 208 34.77 -33.87 13.98
C SER A 208 34.38 -33.87 15.47
N PHE A 209 33.15 -33.46 15.82
CA PHE A 209 32.63 -33.59 17.19
C PHE A 209 31.99 -34.96 17.49
N SER A 210 31.47 -35.68 16.50
CA SER A 210 30.88 -37.01 16.70
C SER A 210 31.97 -38.08 16.98
N SER A 211 33.14 -37.95 16.34
CA SER A 211 34.25 -38.89 16.52
C SER A 211 35.07 -38.70 17.80
N ALA A 212 34.89 -37.58 18.52
CA ALA A 212 35.64 -37.27 19.75
C ALA A 212 34.95 -37.72 21.04
N CYS A 213 33.72 -38.26 20.98
CA CYS A 213 32.94 -38.70 22.14
C CYS A 213 32.74 -40.24 22.19
N SER A 214 33.55 -41.01 21.46
CA SER A 214 33.47 -42.49 21.41
C SER A 214 34.83 -43.17 21.64
N MET A 215 35.64 -42.65 22.56
CA MET A 215 36.79 -43.37 23.16
C MET A 215 36.83 -43.14 24.66
#